data_AF-A0A3Q9FM46-F1
#
_entry.id   AF-A0A3Q9FM46-F1
#
_cell.length_a   1.000
_cell.length_b   1.000
_cell.length_c   1.000
_cell.angle_alpha   90.00
_cell.angle_beta   90.00
_cell.angle_gamma   90.00
#
_symmetry.space_group_name_H-M   'P 1'
#
loop_
_entity.id
_entity.type
_entity.pdbx_description
1 polymer ?
#
loop_
_entity_poly.entity_id
_entity_poly.type
_entity_poly.pdbx_seq_one_letter_code
_entity_poly.pdbx_strand_id
1 'polypeptide(L)'
;MSLETLDQKITEKPPLEFGLIFSESIALFKKVWLQGFITLLLTLVTILPFYIMIYIPMIAAGITDPDMLRNEEMPPMVVVAMVLLMPVFLVGVMTFGIALNAAFLRICRQKDNNEVVSEDYFYFFKDGRLGKIVIVALIMLGLSLLGSLLCGLGILYVIVPMSLFPAFLAFNEELNAMDTVKASFALGNKNWLVIFGLLIVMGIVAELGIILFCVGVLFTAMLSKIPTYYIYKYGVGFDSLNE
;
A
#
# COMPACT_ATOMS: atom_id res chain seq x y z
N MET A 1 10.08 -10.55 15.53
CA MET A 1 10.82 -9.47 16.23
C MET A 1 9.86 -8.67 17.11
N SER A 2 10.27 -8.27 18.33
CA SER A 2 9.45 -7.39 19.19
C SER A 2 9.58 -5.92 18.78
N LEU A 3 8.63 -5.08 19.20
CA LEU A 3 8.66 -3.63 18.93
C LEU A 3 9.91 -2.96 19.51
N GLU A 4 10.34 -3.34 20.71
CA GLU A 4 11.54 -2.78 21.35
C GLU A 4 12.80 -3.04 20.54
N THR A 5 12.96 -4.25 20.00
CA THR A 5 14.10 -4.58 19.14
C THR A 5 14.04 -3.82 17.81
N LEU A 6 12.85 -3.60 17.25
CA LEU A 6 12.68 -2.77 16.05
C LEU A 6 13.09 -1.32 16.30
N ASP A 7 12.62 -0.73 17.39
CA ASP A 7 12.94 0.66 17.74
C ASP A 7 14.44 0.84 18.00
N GLN A 8 15.08 -0.14 18.64
CA GLN A 8 16.53 -0.16 18.82
C GLN A 8 17.26 -0.21 17.46
N LYS A 9 16.92 -1.16 16.58
CA LYS A 9 17.54 -1.26 15.25
C LYS A 9 17.33 0.02 14.43
N ILE A 10 16.12 0.57 14.43
CA ILE A 10 15.81 1.83 13.75
C ILE A 10 16.69 2.95 14.27
N THR A 11 16.93 3.03 15.58
CA THR A 11 17.75 4.06 16.21
C THR A 11 19.23 3.92 15.86
N GLU A 12 19.77 2.70 15.92
CA GLU A 12 21.20 2.40 15.71
C GLU A 12 21.64 2.48 14.24
N LYS A 13 20.75 2.17 13.28
CA LYS A 13 21.08 2.24 11.85
C LYS A 13 21.43 3.68 11.41
N PRO A 14 22.35 3.87 10.46
CA PRO A 14 22.60 5.21 9.90
C PRO A 14 21.35 5.76 9.21
N PRO A 15 21.24 7.10 9.04
CA PRO A 15 20.20 7.70 8.22
C PRO A 15 20.18 7.12 6.80
N LEU A 16 19.00 7.06 6.20
CA LEU A 16 18.82 6.51 4.86
C LEU A 16 19.49 7.38 3.80
N GLU A 17 20.19 6.75 2.87
CA GLU A 17 20.81 7.44 1.73
C GLU A 17 19.90 7.39 0.51
N PHE A 18 19.41 8.55 0.08
CA PHE A 18 18.48 8.69 -1.05
C PHE A 18 19.04 8.06 -2.35
N GLY A 19 20.27 8.43 -2.73
CA GLY A 19 20.84 8.02 -4.02
C GLY A 19 21.07 6.53 -4.13
N LEU A 20 21.50 5.89 -3.03
CA LEU A 20 21.64 4.45 -2.94
C LEU A 20 20.29 3.76 -3.15
N ILE A 21 19.28 4.11 -2.34
CA ILE A 21 17.94 3.50 -2.42
C ILE A 21 17.32 3.69 -3.80
N PHE A 22 17.45 4.89 -4.37
CA PHE A 22 16.95 5.19 -5.72
C PHE A 22 17.60 4.28 -6.76
N SER A 23 18.94 4.25 -6.81
CA SER A 23 19.67 3.48 -7.82
C SER A 23 19.41 1.97 -7.74
N GLU A 24 19.37 1.42 -6.53
CA GLU A 24 19.06 0.00 -6.32
C GLU A 24 17.59 -0.33 -6.63
N SER A 25 16.66 0.58 -6.33
CA SER A 25 15.25 0.39 -6.70
C SER A 25 15.07 0.29 -8.22
N ILE A 26 15.79 1.12 -8.99
CA ILE A 26 15.80 1.04 -10.46
C ILE A 26 16.43 -0.27 -10.94
N ALA A 27 17.51 -0.73 -10.30
CA ALA A 27 18.16 -1.99 -10.65
C ALA A 27 17.25 -3.19 -10.37
N LEU A 28 16.59 -3.23 -9.21
CA LEU A 28 15.66 -4.29 -8.83
C LEU A 28 14.41 -4.30 -9.72
N PHE A 29 13.88 -3.13 -10.08
CA PHE A 29 12.74 -3.03 -10.98
C PHE A 29 12.96 -3.77 -12.30
N LYS A 30 14.17 -3.70 -12.88
CA LYS A 30 14.52 -4.44 -14.10
C LYS A 30 14.36 -5.95 -13.94
N LYS A 31 14.48 -6.48 -12.71
CA LYS A 31 14.26 -7.89 -12.39
C LYS A 31 12.80 -8.23 -12.07
N VAL A 32 12.05 -7.30 -11.47
CA VAL A 32 10.71 -7.55 -10.91
C VAL A 32 9.56 -6.86 -11.65
N TRP A 33 9.81 -6.22 -12.80
CA TRP A 33 8.79 -5.47 -13.54
C TRP A 33 7.57 -6.32 -13.90
N LEU A 34 7.77 -7.59 -14.27
CA LEU A 34 6.69 -8.51 -14.61
C LEU A 34 5.85 -8.85 -13.37
N GLN A 35 6.49 -9.12 -12.24
CA GLN A 35 5.82 -9.39 -10.97
C GLN A 35 5.07 -8.16 -10.45
N GLY A 36 5.62 -6.96 -10.68
CA GLY A 36 4.93 -5.70 -10.45
C GLY A 36 3.66 -5.59 -11.30
N PHE A 37 3.78 -5.81 -12.60
CA PHE A 37 2.64 -5.80 -13.52
C PHE A 37 1.54 -6.80 -13.08
N ILE A 38 1.91 -8.03 -12.72
CA ILE A 38 0.96 -9.03 -12.21
C ILE A 38 0.28 -8.54 -10.92
N THR A 39 1.06 -7.99 -9.98
CA THR A 39 0.50 -7.44 -8.72
C THR A 39 -0.51 -6.33 -9.00
N LEU A 40 -0.21 -5.46 -9.96
CA LEU A 40 -1.12 -4.39 -10.36
C LEU A 40 -2.42 -4.95 -10.93
N LEU A 41 -2.35 -5.93 -11.86
CA LEU A 41 -3.53 -6.57 -12.43
C LEU A 41 -4.37 -7.25 -11.35
N LEU A 42 -3.73 -7.98 -10.42
CA LEU A 42 -4.43 -8.59 -9.30
C LEU A 42 -5.10 -7.52 -8.43
N THR A 43 -4.43 -6.40 -8.19
CA THR A 43 -5.01 -5.28 -7.42
C THR A 43 -6.24 -4.71 -8.12
N LEU A 44 -6.19 -4.49 -9.44
CA LEU A 44 -7.32 -4.01 -10.22
C LEU A 44 -8.51 -4.97 -10.14
N VAL A 45 -8.29 -6.26 -10.43
CA VAL A 45 -9.33 -7.30 -10.40
C VAL A 45 -9.98 -7.38 -9.01
N THR A 46 -9.16 -7.29 -7.96
CA THR A 46 -9.61 -7.40 -6.57
C THR A 46 -10.42 -6.21 -6.11
N ILE A 47 -10.19 -5.02 -6.68
CA ILE A 47 -10.90 -3.79 -6.35
C ILE A 47 -12.28 -3.72 -7.06
N LEU A 48 -12.44 -4.36 -8.23
CA LEU A 48 -13.71 -4.40 -8.98
C LEU A 48 -14.96 -4.78 -8.18
N PRO A 49 -14.98 -5.85 -7.35
CA PRO A 49 -16.18 -6.20 -6.58
C PRO A 49 -16.59 -5.09 -5.59
N PHE A 50 -15.62 -4.33 -5.04
CA PHE A 50 -15.93 -3.19 -4.18
C PHE A 50 -16.54 -2.03 -4.97
N TYR A 51 -16.07 -1.78 -6.19
CA TYR A 51 -16.73 -0.82 -7.08
C TYR A 51 -18.16 -1.24 -7.42
N ILE A 52 -18.40 -2.51 -7.75
CA ILE A 52 -19.76 -2.98 -8.00
C ILE A 52 -20.63 -2.80 -6.74
N MET A 53 -20.09 -3.10 -5.56
CA MET A 53 -20.77 -2.96 -4.28
C MET A 53 -21.27 -1.53 -4.03
N ILE A 54 -20.43 -0.51 -4.23
CA ILE A 54 -20.82 0.88 -3.97
C ILE A 54 -21.92 1.39 -4.93
N TYR A 55 -22.02 0.80 -6.12
CA TYR A 55 -23.07 1.12 -7.10
C TYR A 55 -24.38 0.33 -6.91
N ILE A 56 -24.43 -0.65 -6.00
CA ILE A 56 -25.66 -1.45 -5.74
C ILE A 56 -26.89 -0.56 -5.48
N PRO A 57 -26.85 0.49 -4.63
CA PRO A 57 -28.01 1.34 -4.38
C PRO A 57 -28.54 2.02 -5.66
N MET A 58 -27.65 2.40 -6.57
CA MET A 58 -28.00 3.04 -7.84
C MET A 58 -28.63 2.03 -8.82
N ILE A 59 -28.08 0.82 -8.89
CA ILE A 59 -28.66 -0.27 -9.70
C ILE A 59 -30.05 -0.62 -9.19
N ALA A 60 -30.22 -0.73 -7.86
CA ALA A 60 -31.51 -1.01 -7.24
C ALA A 60 -32.54 0.09 -7.55
N ALA A 61 -32.14 1.37 -7.44
CA ALA A 61 -33.02 2.50 -7.77
C ALA A 61 -33.52 2.45 -9.23
N GLY A 62 -32.63 2.16 -10.19
CA GLY A 62 -33.00 2.03 -11.60
C GLY A 62 -33.93 0.87 -11.92
N ILE A 63 -33.89 -0.21 -11.13
CA ILE A 63 -34.80 -1.35 -11.27
C ILE A 63 -36.18 -1.01 -10.68
N THR A 64 -36.22 -0.31 -9.55
CA THR A 64 -37.49 0.02 -8.88
C THR A 64 -38.26 1.13 -9.58
N ASP A 65 -37.56 2.14 -10.09
CA ASP A 65 -38.15 3.27 -10.79
C ASP A 65 -37.13 3.85 -11.80
N PRO A 66 -37.25 3.52 -13.09
CA PRO A 66 -36.33 3.99 -14.12
C PRO A 66 -36.26 5.51 -14.27
N ASP A 67 -37.32 6.24 -13.87
CA ASP A 67 -37.33 7.70 -13.96
C ASP A 67 -36.44 8.34 -12.87
N MET A 68 -36.09 7.62 -11.79
CA MET A 68 -35.11 8.07 -10.80
C MET A 68 -33.70 8.24 -11.37
N LEU A 69 -33.33 7.51 -12.44
CA LEU A 69 -32.05 7.67 -13.14
C LEU A 69 -32.08 8.74 -14.23
N ARG A 70 -33.28 9.21 -14.61
CA ARG A 70 -33.50 10.21 -15.64
C ARG A 70 -33.54 11.64 -15.09
N ASN A 71 -33.91 11.76 -13.82
CA ASN A 71 -33.81 13.03 -13.10
C ASN A 71 -32.33 13.39 -12.89
N GLU A 72 -31.98 14.67 -13.04
CA GLU A 72 -30.62 15.15 -12.79
C GLU A 72 -30.23 15.05 -11.30
N GLU A 73 -31.23 15.00 -10.41
CA GLU A 73 -31.05 14.90 -8.97
C GLU A 73 -31.10 13.45 -8.50
N MET A 74 -29.99 12.98 -7.92
CA MET A 74 -29.97 11.66 -7.27
C MET A 74 -30.91 11.64 -6.05
N PRO A 75 -31.76 10.61 -5.91
CA PRO A 75 -32.63 10.48 -4.75
C PRO A 75 -31.82 10.50 -3.44
N PRO A 76 -32.20 11.31 -2.43
CA PRO A 76 -31.44 11.41 -1.18
C PRO A 76 -31.18 10.07 -0.49
N MET A 77 -32.12 9.12 -0.57
CA MET A 77 -31.94 7.77 0.00
C MET A 77 -30.80 6.99 -0.66
N VAL A 78 -30.60 7.13 -1.98
CA VAL A 78 -29.50 6.48 -2.72
C VAL A 78 -28.17 7.08 -2.27
N VAL A 79 -28.10 8.41 -2.17
CA VAL A 79 -26.90 9.12 -1.69
C VAL A 79 -26.53 8.67 -0.28
N VAL A 80 -27.49 8.62 0.65
CA VAL A 80 -27.27 8.16 2.02
C VAL A 80 -26.75 6.71 2.03
N ALA A 81 -27.37 5.81 1.24
CA ALA A 81 -26.91 4.43 1.14
C ALA A 81 -25.47 4.32 0.60
N MET A 82 -25.10 5.09 -0.42
CA MET A 82 -23.74 5.11 -0.96
C MET A 82 -22.74 5.66 0.06
N VAL A 83 -23.08 6.72 0.78
CA VAL A 83 -22.25 7.30 1.85
C VAL A 83 -22.02 6.28 2.97
N LEU A 84 -23.04 5.51 3.35
CA LEU A 84 -22.92 4.45 4.37
C LEU A 84 -22.04 3.28 3.90
N LEU A 85 -22.04 2.96 2.60
CA LEU A 85 -21.18 1.93 2.02
C LEU A 85 -19.74 2.40 1.80
N MET A 86 -19.49 3.71 1.74
CA MET A 86 -18.18 4.27 1.41
C MET A 86 -17.05 3.83 2.37
N PRO A 87 -17.23 3.79 3.71
CA PRO A 87 -16.20 3.26 4.60
C PRO A 87 -15.88 1.79 4.32
N VAL A 88 -16.89 0.96 4.01
CA VAL A 88 -16.70 -0.46 3.68
C VAL A 88 -15.91 -0.60 2.38
N PHE A 89 -16.25 0.21 1.37
CA PHE A 89 -15.49 0.29 0.12
C PHE A 89 -14.02 0.66 0.37
N LEU A 90 -13.77 1.74 1.11
CA LEU A 90 -12.41 2.22 1.40
C LEU A 90 -11.58 1.18 2.16
N VAL A 91 -12.12 0.60 3.23
CA VAL A 91 -11.43 -0.42 4.02
C VAL A 91 -11.15 -1.66 3.17
N GLY A 92 -12.10 -2.08 2.33
CA GLY A 92 -11.92 -3.17 1.39
C GLY A 92 -10.74 -2.92 0.45
N VAL A 93 -10.80 -1.82 -0.32
CA VAL A 93 -9.74 -1.45 -1.26
C VAL A 93 -8.38 -1.32 -0.59
N MET A 94 -8.31 -0.65 0.57
CA MET A 94 -7.06 -0.51 1.33
C MET A 94 -6.52 -1.86 1.82
N THR A 95 -7.37 -2.73 2.36
CA THR A 95 -6.96 -4.05 2.88
C THR A 95 -6.29 -4.88 1.79
N PHE A 96 -6.95 -5.01 0.64
CA PHE A 96 -6.44 -5.82 -0.46
C PHE A 96 -5.23 -5.16 -1.13
N GLY A 97 -5.21 -3.83 -1.26
CA GLY A 97 -4.06 -3.08 -1.77
C GLY A 97 -2.82 -3.23 -0.88
N ILE A 98 -2.97 -3.14 0.44
CA ILE A 98 -1.88 -3.37 1.40
C ILE A 98 -1.40 -4.82 1.33
N ALA A 99 -2.30 -5.80 1.29
CA ALA A 99 -1.96 -7.22 1.25
C ALA A 99 -1.15 -7.58 -0.02
N LEU A 100 -1.60 -7.15 -1.19
CA LEU A 100 -0.92 -7.41 -2.46
C LEU A 100 0.40 -6.65 -2.55
N ASN A 101 0.47 -5.40 -2.04
CA ASN A 101 1.73 -4.67 -1.97
C ASN A 101 2.73 -5.36 -1.03
N ALA A 102 2.30 -5.81 0.15
CA ALA A 102 3.15 -6.57 1.07
C ALA A 102 3.66 -7.87 0.44
N ALA A 103 2.81 -8.60 -0.30
CA ALA A 103 3.22 -9.77 -1.07
C ALA A 103 4.27 -9.42 -2.13
N PHE A 104 4.07 -8.32 -2.87
CA PHE A 104 5.05 -7.83 -3.84
C PHE A 104 6.39 -7.47 -3.19
N LEU A 105 6.40 -6.85 -2.01
CA LEU A 105 7.66 -6.58 -1.29
C LEU A 105 8.38 -7.85 -0.86
N ARG A 106 7.67 -8.93 -0.51
CA ARG A 106 8.30 -10.25 -0.27
C ARG A 106 8.94 -10.79 -1.54
N ILE A 107 8.29 -10.67 -2.69
CA ILE A 107 8.85 -11.06 -3.99
C ILE A 107 10.10 -10.22 -4.32
N CYS A 108 10.06 -8.90 -4.06
CA CYS A 108 11.22 -8.03 -4.21
C CYS A 108 12.42 -8.54 -3.40
N ARG A 109 12.22 -8.93 -2.14
CA ARG A 109 13.26 -9.52 -1.30
C ARG A 109 13.83 -10.80 -1.91
N GLN A 110 12.97 -11.73 -2.33
CA GLN A 110 13.39 -12.99 -2.93
C GLN A 110 14.25 -12.76 -4.18
N LYS A 111 13.83 -11.84 -5.06
CA LYS A 111 14.53 -11.53 -6.31
C LYS A 111 15.81 -10.71 -6.10
N ASP A 112 15.88 -9.90 -5.05
CA ASP A 112 17.10 -9.21 -4.63
C ASP A 112 18.15 -10.22 -4.14
N ASN A 113 17.72 -11.23 -3.37
CA ASN A 113 18.56 -12.32 -2.86
C ASN A 113 18.83 -13.46 -3.87
N ASN A 114 18.25 -13.39 -5.07
CA ASN A 114 18.27 -14.47 -6.08
C ASN A 114 17.71 -15.82 -5.58
N GLU A 115 16.76 -15.79 -4.66
CA GLU A 115 16.05 -16.98 -4.15
C GLU A 115 15.11 -17.54 -5.23
N VAL A 116 15.14 -18.87 -5.42
CA VAL A 116 14.25 -19.59 -6.35
C VAL A 116 13.05 -20.15 -5.57
N VAL A 117 12.28 -19.24 -4.97
CA VAL A 117 11.05 -19.58 -4.22
C VAL A 117 9.84 -19.24 -5.09
N SER A 118 8.77 -20.02 -4.96
CA SER A 118 7.51 -19.76 -5.68
C SER A 118 6.91 -18.42 -5.26
N GLU A 119 6.43 -17.66 -6.25
CA GLU A 119 5.82 -16.34 -6.08
C GLU A 119 4.39 -16.49 -5.52
N ASP A 120 4.21 -16.41 -4.20
CA ASP A 120 2.87 -16.48 -3.57
C ASP A 120 2.26 -15.09 -3.38
N TYR A 121 1.59 -14.59 -4.43
CA TYR A 121 0.86 -13.32 -4.41
C TYR A 121 -0.29 -13.29 -3.40
N PHE A 122 -0.86 -14.46 -3.08
CA PHE A 122 -2.01 -14.58 -2.18
C PHE A 122 -1.61 -14.94 -0.75
N TYR A 123 -0.33 -14.83 -0.41
CA TYR A 123 0.20 -15.23 0.89
C TYR A 123 -0.55 -14.60 2.07
N PHE A 124 -0.84 -13.30 1.99
CA PHE A 124 -1.54 -12.57 3.05
C PHE A 124 -3.04 -12.85 3.13
N PHE A 125 -3.61 -13.60 2.17
CA PHE A 125 -5.02 -14.00 2.15
C PHE A 125 -5.30 -15.29 2.92
N LYS A 126 -4.25 -16.00 3.34
CA LYS A 126 -4.32 -17.30 4.02
C LYS A 126 -4.09 -17.16 5.53
N ASP A 127 -4.52 -18.16 6.28
CA ASP A 127 -4.16 -18.39 7.69
C ASP A 127 -4.52 -17.26 8.65
N GLY A 128 -5.67 -16.59 8.43
CA GLY A 128 -6.16 -15.53 9.32
C GLY A 128 -5.36 -14.22 9.29
N ARG A 129 -4.32 -14.13 8.45
CA ARG A 129 -3.44 -12.95 8.34
C ARG A 129 -4.16 -11.69 7.85
N LEU A 130 -5.24 -11.85 7.09
CA LEU A 130 -6.09 -10.74 6.67
C LEU A 130 -6.68 -9.94 7.83
N GLY A 131 -6.99 -10.59 8.96
CA GLY A 131 -7.56 -9.89 10.12
C GLY A 131 -6.66 -8.76 10.61
N LYS A 132 -5.35 -9.00 10.66
CA LYS A 132 -4.35 -7.96 11.00
C LYS A 132 -4.34 -6.83 9.97
N ILE A 133 -4.41 -7.16 8.68
CA ILE A 133 -4.38 -6.16 7.59
C ILE A 133 -5.63 -5.30 7.59
N VAL A 134 -6.81 -5.88 7.88
CA VAL A 134 -8.05 -5.11 8.05
C VAL A 134 -7.92 -4.10 9.19
N ILE A 135 -7.32 -4.48 10.32
CA ILE A 135 -7.08 -3.53 11.42
C ILE A 135 -6.10 -2.43 11.00
N VAL A 136 -5.02 -2.76 10.27
CA VAL A 136 -4.11 -1.75 9.72
C VAL A 136 -4.82 -0.82 8.73
N ALA A 137 -5.71 -1.34 7.88
CA ALA A 137 -6.51 -0.54 6.95
C ALA A 137 -7.49 0.39 7.69
N LEU A 138 -8.10 -0.06 8.77
CA LEU A 138 -8.94 0.77 9.64
C LEU A 138 -8.13 1.90 10.29
N ILE A 139 -6.93 1.61 10.79
CA ILE A 139 -6.02 2.63 11.33
C ILE A 139 -5.61 3.61 10.24
N MET A 140 -5.28 3.12 9.03
CA MET A 140 -4.92 3.95 7.88
C MET A 140 -6.06 4.91 7.52
N LEU A 141 -7.30 4.42 7.44
CA LEU A 141 -8.48 5.25 7.21
C LEU A 141 -8.65 6.32 8.30
N GLY A 142 -8.54 5.95 9.57
CA GLY A 142 -8.63 6.88 10.70
C GLY A 142 -7.55 7.97 10.64
N LEU A 143 -6.31 7.61 10.36
CA LEU A 143 -5.20 8.55 10.19
C LEU A 143 -5.40 9.46 8.95
N SER A 144 -5.95 8.94 7.85
CA SER A 144 -6.27 9.75 6.66
C SER A 144 -7.37 10.78 6.97
N LEU A 145 -8.41 10.39 7.72
CA LEU A 145 -9.46 11.30 8.16
C LEU A 145 -8.91 12.38 9.10
N LEU A 146 -8.14 11.99 10.13
CA LEU A 146 -7.47 12.94 11.03
C LEU A 146 -6.54 13.90 10.28
N GLY A 147 -5.77 13.39 9.31
CA GLY A 147 -4.90 14.20 8.47
C GLY A 147 -5.66 15.21 7.62
N SER A 148 -6.83 14.83 7.09
CA SER A 148 -7.68 15.71 6.29
C SER A 148 -8.26 16.86 7.12
N LEU A 149 -8.65 16.59 8.37
CA LEU A 149 -9.16 17.60 9.30
C LEU A 149 -8.10 18.64 9.71
N LEU A 150 -6.81 18.29 9.63
CA LEU A 150 -5.68 19.18 9.87
C LEU A 150 -5.30 20.00 8.62
N CYS A 151 -6.30 20.51 7.89
CA CYS A 151 -6.16 21.30 6.66
C CYS A 151 -5.34 20.61 5.56
N GLY A 152 -5.36 19.27 5.50
CA GLY A 152 -4.60 18.48 4.52
C GLY A 152 -3.08 18.41 4.75
N LEU A 153 -2.49 19.34 5.51
CA LEU A 153 -1.07 19.28 5.91
C LEU A 153 -0.78 18.01 6.73
N GLY A 154 -1.75 17.58 7.54
CA GLY A 154 -1.66 16.32 8.27
C GLY A 154 -1.47 15.11 7.35
N ILE A 155 -2.13 15.08 6.18
CA ILE A 155 -1.97 14.01 5.18
C ILE A 155 -0.53 13.94 4.65
N LEU A 156 0.07 15.10 4.35
CA LEU A 156 1.46 15.16 3.87
C LEU A 156 2.43 14.54 4.88
N TYR A 157 2.19 14.73 6.17
CA TYR A 157 3.03 14.12 7.20
C TYR A 157 2.80 12.60 7.31
N VAL A 158 1.54 12.14 7.37
CA VAL A 158 1.23 10.71 7.60
C VAL A 158 1.43 9.81 6.38
N ILE A 159 1.53 10.36 5.17
CA ILE A 159 1.75 9.57 3.95
C ILE A 159 3.08 8.80 4.00
N VAL A 160 4.11 9.39 4.63
CA VAL A 160 5.44 8.80 4.78
C VAL A 160 5.38 7.51 5.62
N PRO A 161 4.95 7.54 6.89
CA PRO A 161 4.86 6.31 7.68
C PRO A 161 3.83 5.32 7.12
N MET A 162 2.70 5.78 6.57
CA MET A 162 1.71 4.89 5.94
C MET A 162 2.28 4.07 4.78
N SER A 163 3.19 4.67 3.99
CA SER A 163 3.82 3.97 2.87
C SER A 163 4.64 2.74 3.31
N LEU A 164 5.05 2.68 4.58
CA LEU A 164 5.87 1.62 5.15
C LEU A 164 5.05 0.47 5.75
N PHE A 165 3.73 0.64 5.95
CA PHE A 165 2.89 -0.41 6.55
C PHE A 165 3.02 -1.75 5.80
N PRO A 166 2.98 -1.80 4.46
CA PRO A 166 3.15 -3.06 3.73
C PRO A 166 4.52 -3.71 3.97
N ALA A 167 5.59 -2.93 4.17
CA ALA A 167 6.92 -3.47 4.42
C ALA A 167 7.02 -4.11 5.81
N PHE A 168 6.50 -3.46 6.84
CA PHE A 168 6.47 -4.04 8.19
C PHE A 168 5.55 -5.27 8.27
N LEU A 169 4.43 -5.27 7.54
CA LEU A 169 3.56 -6.45 7.40
C LEU A 169 4.26 -7.59 6.64
N ALA A 170 5.03 -7.26 5.60
CA ALA A 170 5.77 -8.22 4.78
C ALA A 170 6.89 -8.94 5.54
N PHE A 171 7.58 -8.21 6.43
CA PHE A 171 8.84 -8.65 7.01
C PHE A 171 8.79 -8.90 8.52
N ASN A 172 7.70 -8.53 9.19
CA ASN A 172 7.44 -8.86 10.61
C ASN A 172 5.99 -9.33 10.79
N GLU A 173 5.72 -10.57 10.41
CA GLU A 173 4.37 -11.15 10.50
C GLU A 173 3.87 -11.20 11.95
N GLU A 174 4.78 -11.42 12.91
CA GLU A 174 4.50 -11.56 14.35
C GLU A 174 3.96 -10.29 15.04
N LEU A 175 4.23 -9.10 14.48
CA LEU A 175 3.75 -7.86 15.10
C LEU A 175 2.23 -7.84 15.13
N ASN A 176 1.62 -7.19 16.11
CA ASN A 176 0.21 -6.83 15.99
C ASN A 176 0.06 -5.60 15.06
N ALA A 177 -1.18 -5.24 14.73
CA ALA A 177 -1.45 -4.10 13.85
C ALA A 177 -0.93 -2.76 14.41
N MET A 178 -1.08 -2.54 15.72
CA MET A 178 -0.63 -1.30 16.38
C MET A 178 0.90 -1.17 16.38
N ASP A 179 1.62 -2.26 16.65
CA ASP A 179 3.08 -2.29 16.65
C ASP A 179 3.63 -2.09 15.25
N THR A 180 2.95 -2.63 14.22
CA THR A 180 3.26 -2.36 12.80
C THR A 180 3.19 -0.86 12.52
N VAL A 181 2.13 -0.19 12.98
CA VAL A 181 1.94 1.25 12.80
C VAL A 181 3.02 2.02 13.56
N LYS A 182 3.26 1.71 14.83
CA LYS A 182 4.29 2.39 15.64
C LYS A 182 5.68 2.27 15.02
N ALA A 183 6.10 1.07 14.62
CA ALA A 183 7.40 0.86 13.99
C ALA A 183 7.53 1.62 12.66
N SER A 184 6.44 1.69 11.88
CA SER A 184 6.39 2.48 10.65
C SER A 184 6.51 3.99 10.92
N PHE A 185 5.90 4.49 11.99
CA PHE A 185 6.06 5.88 12.43
C PHE A 185 7.47 6.16 12.96
N ALA A 186 8.09 5.24 13.71
CA ALA A 186 9.45 5.39 14.20
C ALA A 186 10.45 5.52 13.03
N LEU A 187 10.40 4.61 12.06
CA LEU A 187 11.27 4.65 10.88
C LEU A 187 10.96 5.85 9.97
N GLY A 188 9.67 6.12 9.76
CA GLY A 188 9.17 7.24 8.95
C GLY A 188 9.61 8.60 9.50
N ASN A 189 9.55 8.79 10.82
CA ASN A 189 9.95 10.05 11.46
C ASN A 189 11.46 10.27 11.42
N LYS A 190 12.24 9.21 11.66
CA LYS A 190 13.71 9.29 11.62
C LYS A 190 14.22 9.74 10.26
N ASN A 191 13.61 9.27 9.17
CA ASN A 191 14.09 9.49 7.80
C ASN A 191 13.07 10.22 6.92
N TRP A 192 12.25 11.09 7.51
CA TRP A 192 11.04 11.61 6.87
C TRP A 192 11.32 12.24 5.50
N LEU A 193 12.29 13.16 5.42
CA LEU A 193 12.62 13.88 4.18
C LEU A 193 13.12 12.94 3.07
N VAL A 194 13.93 11.94 3.44
CA VAL A 194 14.50 10.99 2.48
C VAL A 194 13.40 10.09 1.91
N ILE A 195 12.53 9.56 2.78
CA ILE A 195 11.41 8.71 2.35
C ILE A 195 10.43 9.52 1.52
N PHE A 196 10.07 10.73 1.97
CA PHE A 196 9.18 11.63 1.24
C PHE A 196 9.72 11.95 -0.16
N GLY A 197 10.99 12.31 -0.27
CA GLY A 197 11.65 12.55 -1.54
C GLY A 197 11.61 11.32 -2.45
N LEU A 198 11.88 10.13 -1.90
CA LEU A 198 11.83 8.87 -2.66
C LEU A 198 10.41 8.59 -3.17
N LEU A 199 9.39 8.79 -2.36
CA LEU A 199 7.99 8.61 -2.76
C LEU A 199 7.63 9.52 -3.94
N ILE A 200 8.02 10.79 -3.91
CA ILE A 200 7.76 11.74 -5.00
C ILE A 200 8.53 11.35 -6.26
N VAL A 201 9.85 11.21 -6.16
CA VAL A 201 10.70 10.97 -7.34
C VAL A 201 10.34 9.63 -8.00
N MET A 202 10.16 8.58 -7.21
CA MET A 202 9.81 7.26 -7.73
C MET A 202 8.37 7.19 -8.22
N GLY A 203 7.46 7.99 -7.64
CA GLY A 203 6.12 8.20 -8.16
C GLY A 203 6.14 8.82 -9.57
N ILE A 204 6.87 9.92 -9.75
CA ILE A 204 7.01 10.59 -11.05
C ILE A 204 7.64 9.65 -12.08
N VAL A 205 8.71 8.94 -11.73
CA VAL A 205 9.36 7.98 -12.65
C VAL A 205 8.40 6.83 -13.00
N ALA A 206 7.59 6.36 -12.05
CA ALA A 206 6.56 5.35 -12.31
C ALA A 206 5.48 5.84 -13.28
N GLU A 207 5.18 7.14 -13.32
CA GLU A 207 4.20 7.73 -14.24
C GLU A 207 4.74 7.97 -15.66
N LEU A 208 6.07 7.98 -15.86
CA LEU A 208 6.67 8.15 -17.20
C LEU A 208 6.24 7.08 -18.22
N GLY A 209 5.70 5.95 -17.75
CA GLY A 209 5.03 4.96 -18.60
C GLY A 209 3.87 5.54 -19.43
N ILE A 210 3.32 6.70 -19.07
CA ILE A 210 2.28 7.37 -19.86
C ILE A 210 2.75 7.75 -21.27
N ILE A 211 4.06 7.99 -21.43
CA ILE A 211 4.69 8.33 -22.73
C ILE A 211 4.54 7.16 -23.72
N LEU A 212 4.43 5.92 -23.23
CA LEU A 212 4.16 4.72 -24.02
C LEU A 212 2.64 4.48 -24.14
N PHE A 213 1.94 5.44 -24.74
CA PHE A 213 0.51 5.35 -25.09
C PHE A 213 -0.41 4.98 -23.91
N CYS A 214 -0.15 5.54 -22.72
CA CYS A 214 -0.87 5.26 -21.46
C CYS A 214 -0.78 3.82 -20.92
N VAL A 215 -0.57 2.81 -21.77
CA VAL A 215 -0.45 1.40 -21.38
C VAL A 215 0.85 1.15 -20.63
N GLY A 216 1.91 1.91 -20.92
CA GLY A 216 3.18 1.79 -20.21
C GLY A 216 3.07 2.00 -18.70
N VAL A 217 2.08 2.79 -18.23
CA VAL A 217 1.82 2.99 -16.79
C VAL A 217 1.55 1.66 -16.08
N LEU A 218 0.92 0.69 -16.74
CA LEU A 218 0.64 -0.60 -16.13
C LEU A 218 1.93 -1.37 -15.79
N PHE A 219 2.97 -1.20 -16.60
CA PHE A 219 4.27 -1.84 -16.39
C PHE A 219 5.14 -1.08 -15.39
N THR A 220 4.97 0.24 -15.27
CA THR A 220 5.83 1.09 -14.45
C THR A 220 5.23 1.48 -13.09
N ALA A 221 3.91 1.38 -12.88
CA ALA A 221 3.25 1.85 -11.65
C ALA A 221 3.83 1.25 -10.36
N MET A 222 4.16 -0.04 -10.37
CA MET A 222 4.72 -0.74 -9.20
C MET A 222 6.16 -0.35 -8.86
N LEU A 223 6.86 0.37 -9.76
CA LEU A 223 8.17 0.95 -9.47
C LEU A 223 8.12 1.83 -8.22
N SER A 224 7.03 2.58 -8.03
CA SER A 224 6.83 3.47 -6.88
C SER A 224 6.81 2.75 -5.53
N LYS A 225 6.60 1.42 -5.51
CA LYS A 225 6.53 0.61 -4.29
C LYS A 225 7.88 0.02 -3.89
N ILE A 226 8.78 -0.19 -4.85
CA ILE A 226 10.09 -0.83 -4.63
C ILE A 226 10.97 -0.10 -3.59
N PRO A 227 11.04 1.25 -3.53
CA PRO A 227 11.84 1.94 -2.52
C PRO A 227 11.52 1.52 -1.09
N THR A 228 10.25 1.18 -0.80
CA THR A 228 9.84 0.78 0.55
C THR A 228 10.51 -0.52 1.01
N TYR A 229 10.88 -1.40 0.09
CA TYR A 229 11.70 -2.58 0.37
C TYR A 229 13.11 -2.18 0.85
N TYR A 230 13.80 -1.32 0.11
CA TYR A 230 15.15 -0.88 0.46
C TYR A 230 15.17 0.04 1.69
N ILE A 231 14.13 0.87 1.88
CA ILE A 231 13.94 1.65 3.11
C ILE A 231 13.88 0.72 4.32
N TYR A 232 13.13 -0.38 4.24
CA TYR A 232 13.08 -1.37 5.30
C TYR A 232 14.43 -2.10 5.46
N LYS A 233 15.04 -2.55 4.35
CA LYS A 233 16.34 -3.26 4.34
C LYS A 233 17.45 -2.46 5.02
N TYR A 234 17.56 -1.17 4.73
CA TYR A 234 18.60 -0.30 5.29
C TYR A 234 18.22 0.31 6.64
N GLY A 235 16.95 0.64 6.83
CA GLY A 235 16.46 1.30 8.04
C GLY A 235 16.22 0.36 9.23
N VAL A 236 15.98 -0.92 8.96
CA VAL A 236 15.74 -1.96 9.99
C VAL A 236 16.65 -3.16 9.75
N GLY A 237 16.60 -3.72 8.54
CA GLY A 237 17.23 -4.98 8.19
C GLY A 237 16.38 -6.20 8.51
N PHE A 238 16.82 -7.36 8.05
CA PHE A 238 16.16 -8.64 8.29
C PHE A 238 16.86 -9.38 9.44
N ASP A 239 16.12 -10.16 10.21
CA ASP A 239 16.74 -11.08 11.16
C ASP A 239 17.48 -12.17 10.40
N SER A 240 18.70 -12.48 10.85
CA SER A 240 19.59 -13.52 10.32
C SER A 240 19.08 -14.95 10.58
N LEU A 241 17.84 -15.13 11.02
CA LEU A 241 17.23 -16.43 11.29
C LEU A 241 16.54 -17.06 10.07
N ASN A 242 16.67 -16.43 8.89
CA ASN A 242 16.29 -17.00 7.59
C ASN A 242 17.46 -16.93 6.59
N GLU A 243 18.69 -17.14 7.09
CA GLU A 243 19.82 -17.65 6.28
C GLU A 243 19.92 -19.17 6.48
#